data_AF-A0A8C3V123-F1
#
_entry.id   AF-A0A8C3V123-F1
#
_cell.length_a   1.000
_cell.length_b   1.000
_cell.length_c   1.000
_cell.angle_alpha   90.00
_cell.angle_beta   90.00
_cell.angle_gamma   90.00
#
_symmetry.space_group_name_H-M   'P 1'
#
loop_
_entity.id
_entity.type
_entity.pdbx_description
1 polymer ?
#
loop_
_entity_poly.entity_id
_entity_poly.type
_entity_poly.pdbx_seq_one_letter_code
_entity_poly.pdbx_strand_id
1 'polypeptide(L)'
;MSWCHPALVTKTPGGPRPAGHTWAVLRTLQVTSLPPPSVTSPVLCPQDLYTAPGSCQGRCGEPFSAGDECHCHPECDTERNCCEDFDRHCGDGESGFSRSRDSISEPELLQLSEQLYQLDLNKARPGDIALNPQHRAEPGDTGDKRDLSPQPLFKFVNEELFSKPTYASFIKLLDNYQRATGTEEEVTAEELREQEDFLQEVMKTQLMKKLFVFLKGKNRCSSEQEFLELLREMWFGLYSRGDGERDSSGFEHVFSGEVKKGKVSGFHNWIRFYLLEKQQLLNYLSHSFDGPWDSFPDVLGLRFSWDGFHKELGSAFIGSSPEFELGLYSLCFLARPGRACHLSLGGHPLSIQTFPWSKGTASSGRSFIATAYVMSP
;
A
#
# COMPACT_ATOMS: atom_id res chain seq x y z
N MET A 1 8.95 -22.36 56.19
CA MET A 1 9.83 -22.43 57.39
C MET A 1 11.17 -21.81 57.03
N SER A 2 11.87 -21.23 58.00
CA SER A 2 13.05 -20.35 57.78
C SER A 2 14.39 -21.08 58.04
N TRP A 3 15.52 -20.34 57.92
CA TRP A 3 16.91 -20.68 58.33
C TRP A 3 17.69 -21.62 57.38
N CYS A 4 19.00 -21.46 57.07
CA CYS A 4 19.94 -20.34 57.27
C CYS A 4 21.23 -20.49 56.41
N HIS A 5 21.96 -19.39 56.16
CA HIS A 5 23.43 -19.33 55.91
C HIS A 5 24.17 -19.19 57.29
N PRO A 6 25.53 -19.13 57.45
CA PRO A 6 26.63 -18.86 56.49
C PRO A 6 27.94 -19.68 56.69
N ALA A 7 29.05 -19.34 55.97
CA ALA A 7 30.41 -19.07 56.51
C ALA A 7 31.49 -18.91 55.40
N LEU A 8 32.56 -18.14 55.69
CA LEU A 8 33.72 -17.82 54.81
C LEU A 8 35.02 -18.54 55.29
N VAL A 9 36.12 -18.49 54.49
CA VAL A 9 37.44 -17.85 54.82
C VAL A 9 38.68 -18.39 54.03
N THR A 10 39.25 -17.52 53.18
CA THR A 10 40.66 -17.30 52.72
C THR A 10 41.70 -18.42 52.42
N LYS A 11 42.49 -18.25 51.33
CA LYS A 11 43.92 -17.81 51.37
C LYS A 11 44.54 -17.55 49.97
N THR A 12 45.55 -16.66 49.90
CA THR A 12 46.36 -16.28 48.72
C THR A 12 47.71 -17.02 48.66
N PRO A 13 48.39 -17.11 47.49
CA PRO A 13 49.39 -16.10 47.03
C PRO A 13 48.90 -15.24 45.83
N GLY A 14 49.70 -14.46 45.07
CA GLY A 14 51.16 -14.18 45.09
C GLY A 14 51.62 -13.22 43.96
N GLY A 15 52.90 -13.24 43.55
CA GLY A 15 53.48 -12.50 42.40
C GLY A 15 54.89 -13.03 42.02
N PRO A 16 55.52 -12.58 40.91
CA PRO A 16 56.20 -11.27 40.91
C PRO A 16 56.23 -10.47 39.58
N ARG A 17 56.71 -9.21 39.66
CA ARG A 17 57.15 -8.31 38.56
C ARG A 17 58.66 -8.07 38.62
N PRO A 18 59.32 -7.58 37.54
CA PRO A 18 59.79 -6.17 37.47
C PRO A 18 59.10 -5.37 36.31
N ALA A 19 59.71 -4.40 35.61
CA ALA A 19 60.09 -3.01 35.96
C ALA A 19 60.29 -2.22 34.63
N GLY A 20 60.40 -0.88 34.52
CA GLY A 20 60.33 0.23 35.48
C GLY A 20 60.08 1.58 34.77
N HIS A 21 60.05 2.71 35.51
CA HIS A 21 59.69 4.07 35.04
C HIS A 21 60.83 5.12 35.23
N THR A 22 60.51 6.42 34.94
CA THR A 22 61.20 7.74 35.18
C THR A 22 61.91 8.37 33.96
N TRP A 23 61.98 9.71 33.76
CA TRP A 23 61.31 10.89 34.39
C TRP A 23 61.39 12.17 33.49
N ALA A 24 60.33 13.01 33.49
CA ALA A 24 60.33 14.48 33.22
C ALA A 24 60.73 14.97 31.78
N VAL A 25 60.49 16.21 31.29
CA VAL A 25 60.36 17.55 31.91
C VAL A 25 59.36 18.46 31.14
N LEU A 26 58.68 19.38 31.85
CA LEU A 26 57.82 20.46 31.32
C LEU A 26 58.60 21.75 30.98
N ARG A 27 58.17 22.52 29.97
CA ARG A 27 58.50 23.96 29.88
C ARG A 27 57.45 24.81 29.15
N THR A 28 57.12 25.91 29.81
CA THR A 28 56.53 27.14 29.26
C THR A 28 57.48 28.30 29.67
N LEU A 29 57.29 29.58 29.39
CA LEU A 29 56.25 30.38 28.72
C LEU A 29 56.93 31.71 28.34
N GLN A 30 56.65 32.36 27.21
CA GLN A 30 56.48 33.85 27.19
C GLN A 30 55.92 34.43 25.89
N VAL A 31 55.44 35.68 26.00
CA VAL A 31 54.60 36.43 25.07
C VAL A 31 55.30 37.72 24.66
N THR A 32 55.14 38.16 23.40
CA THR A 32 55.37 39.55 22.96
C THR A 32 54.30 40.02 21.96
N SER A 33 54.04 41.32 21.91
CA SER A 33 52.81 41.96 21.39
C SER A 33 52.85 42.48 19.94
N LEU A 34 51.66 42.79 19.41
CA LEU A 34 51.34 43.31 18.05
C LEU A 34 51.84 44.73 17.76
N PRO A 35 51.87 45.13 16.46
CA PRO A 35 50.89 46.12 15.97
C PRO A 35 50.23 45.76 14.59
N PRO A 36 49.20 46.53 14.12
CA PRO A 36 48.27 46.16 13.02
C PRO A 36 48.43 47.06 11.75
N PRO A 37 47.45 47.16 10.82
CA PRO A 37 46.68 46.15 10.05
C PRO A 37 46.82 46.35 8.51
N SER A 38 46.35 45.41 7.68
CA SER A 38 45.97 45.70 6.28
C SER A 38 44.99 44.67 5.68
N VAL A 39 43.78 45.13 5.37
CA VAL A 39 42.90 44.70 4.25
C VAL A 39 42.69 43.19 4.01
N THR A 40 41.65 42.67 4.66
CA THR A 40 40.67 41.70 4.14
C THR A 40 40.89 41.12 2.72
N SER A 41 41.08 39.80 2.65
CA SER A 41 40.58 38.98 1.54
C SER A 41 39.38 38.15 2.04
N PRO A 42 38.41 37.78 1.18
CA PRO A 42 37.15 37.20 1.64
C PRO A 42 37.31 35.79 2.19
N VAL A 43 36.47 35.45 3.17
CA VAL A 43 36.19 34.06 3.53
C VAL A 43 35.66 33.34 2.30
N LEU A 44 36.23 32.18 1.94
CA LEU A 44 35.61 31.30 0.95
C LEU A 44 34.29 30.77 1.53
N CYS A 45 33.16 31.24 1.02
CA CYS A 45 31.90 30.51 1.12
C CYS A 45 31.94 29.29 0.18
N PRO A 46 31.33 28.16 0.56
CA PRO A 46 31.18 27.01 -0.34
C PRO A 46 30.31 27.40 -1.55
N GLN A 47 30.74 27.03 -2.76
CA GLN A 47 30.15 27.48 -4.04
C GLN A 47 28.94 26.64 -4.52
N ASP A 48 28.27 25.88 -3.64
CA ASP A 48 27.20 24.93 -4.02
C ASP A 48 25.82 25.27 -3.42
N LEU A 49 25.53 26.55 -3.15
CA LEU A 49 24.23 27.01 -2.61
C LEU A 49 23.58 28.14 -3.44
N TYR A 50 23.82 28.16 -4.75
CA TYR A 50 23.03 28.96 -5.69
C TYR A 50 22.24 28.03 -6.62
N THR A 51 21.09 27.57 -6.16
CA THR A 51 20.05 27.06 -7.06
C THR A 51 19.60 28.20 -7.97
N ALA A 52 19.47 27.94 -9.27
CA ALA A 52 19.16 29.00 -10.23
C ALA A 52 17.76 29.59 -9.96
N PRO A 53 17.62 30.93 -9.79
CA PRO A 53 16.36 31.54 -9.37
C PRO A 53 15.22 31.38 -10.39
N GLY A 54 15.57 31.22 -11.68
CA GLY A 54 14.65 31.00 -12.79
C GLY A 54 14.43 29.53 -13.20
N SER A 55 14.84 28.54 -12.38
CA SER A 55 14.73 27.11 -12.73
C SER A 55 14.30 26.25 -11.53
N CYS A 56 13.51 25.22 -11.80
CA CYS A 56 13.08 24.24 -10.81
C CYS A 56 14.03 23.04 -10.62
N GLN A 57 15.17 22.99 -11.29
CA GLN A 57 16.15 21.92 -11.12
C GLN A 57 16.68 21.87 -9.66
N GLY A 58 16.20 20.90 -8.89
CA GLY A 58 16.57 20.71 -7.47
C GLY A 58 15.76 21.56 -6.47
N ARG A 59 14.69 22.23 -6.92
CA ARG A 59 13.84 23.13 -6.10
C ARG A 59 12.40 22.62 -5.87
N CYS A 60 12.05 21.44 -6.39
CA CYS A 60 10.69 20.90 -6.30
C CYS A 60 10.21 20.74 -4.85
N GLY A 61 9.03 21.31 -4.54
CA GLY A 61 8.42 21.29 -3.21
C GLY A 61 9.01 22.30 -2.22
N GLU A 62 9.77 23.30 -2.68
CA GLU A 62 10.24 24.40 -1.83
C GLU A 62 9.06 25.22 -1.25
N PRO A 63 9.19 25.79 -0.03
CA PRO A 63 8.20 26.72 0.49
C PRO A 63 8.24 28.06 -0.26
N PHE A 64 7.08 28.72 -0.41
CA PHE A 64 6.98 30.04 -1.03
C PHE A 64 7.92 31.08 -0.38
N SER A 65 8.59 31.87 -1.21
CA SER A 65 9.59 32.87 -0.81
C SER A 65 9.49 34.11 -1.70
N ALA A 66 9.11 35.25 -1.13
CA ALA A 66 8.88 36.49 -1.89
C ALA A 66 10.16 37.11 -2.52
N GLY A 67 11.32 36.43 -2.43
CA GLY A 67 12.58 36.84 -3.04
C GLY A 67 12.93 36.11 -4.33
N ASP A 68 12.19 35.06 -4.71
CA ASP A 68 12.48 34.28 -5.92
C ASP A 68 11.71 34.83 -7.14
N GLU A 69 12.30 34.69 -8.33
CA GLU A 69 11.68 35.14 -9.59
C GLU A 69 10.52 34.23 -10.02
N CYS A 70 10.54 32.97 -9.58
CA CYS A 70 9.54 31.95 -9.82
C CYS A 70 9.66 30.81 -8.79
N HIS A 71 8.63 29.95 -8.73
CA HIS A 71 8.44 28.95 -7.69
C HIS A 71 8.25 27.53 -8.21
N CYS A 72 8.52 26.56 -7.33
CA CYS A 72 8.54 25.14 -7.66
C CYS A 72 7.70 24.27 -6.72
N HIS A 73 6.61 24.82 -6.15
CA HIS A 73 5.65 24.10 -5.30
C HIS A 73 4.34 23.75 -6.03
N PRO A 74 3.58 22.73 -5.62
CA PRO A 74 2.41 22.24 -6.35
C PRO A 74 1.29 23.27 -6.59
N GLU A 75 1.21 24.31 -5.76
CA GLU A 75 0.20 25.37 -5.86
C GLU A 75 0.62 26.55 -6.75
N CYS A 76 1.84 26.54 -7.33
CA CYS A 76 2.36 27.66 -8.12
C CYS A 76 1.51 28.00 -9.36
N ASP A 77 0.75 27.04 -9.88
CA ASP A 77 -0.23 27.24 -10.97
C ASP A 77 -1.40 28.14 -10.54
N THR A 78 -1.83 28.03 -9.28
CA THR A 78 -2.92 28.83 -8.71
C THR A 78 -2.50 30.28 -8.56
N GLU A 79 -1.27 30.49 -8.06
CA GLU A 79 -0.66 31.80 -7.85
C GLU A 79 0.00 32.38 -9.11
N ARG A 80 0.06 31.59 -10.20
CA ARG A 80 0.66 31.91 -11.51
C ARG A 80 2.11 32.37 -11.42
N ASN A 81 2.89 31.68 -10.60
CA ASN A 81 4.28 32.03 -10.30
C ASN A 81 5.25 30.85 -10.50
N CYS A 82 4.85 29.77 -11.18
CA CYS A 82 5.74 28.65 -11.52
C CYS A 82 6.93 29.10 -12.38
N CYS A 83 8.08 28.43 -12.25
CA CYS A 83 9.17 28.58 -13.22
C CYS A 83 8.78 27.97 -14.58
N GLU A 84 9.35 28.49 -15.68
CA GLU A 84 9.06 28.01 -17.04
C GLU A 84 9.38 26.52 -17.25
N ASP A 85 10.27 25.97 -16.42
CA ASP A 85 10.71 24.58 -16.43
C ASP A 85 10.10 23.73 -15.29
N PHE A 86 9.08 24.24 -14.58
CA PHE A 86 8.38 23.52 -13.52
C PHE A 86 7.87 22.16 -14.00
N ASP A 87 7.12 22.11 -15.12
CA ASP A 87 6.63 20.86 -15.73
C ASP A 87 7.75 19.89 -16.13
N ARG A 88 8.96 20.41 -16.38
CA ARG A 88 10.12 19.62 -16.82
C ARG A 88 10.87 18.98 -15.65
N HIS A 89 10.90 19.64 -14.49
CA HIS A 89 11.69 19.21 -13.34
C HIS A 89 10.84 18.68 -12.17
N CYS A 90 9.63 19.21 -12.00
CA CYS A 90 8.70 18.90 -10.91
C CYS A 90 7.33 18.40 -11.41
N GLY A 91 6.99 18.63 -12.68
CA GLY A 91 5.88 17.93 -13.33
C GLY A 91 6.09 16.42 -13.31
N ASP A 92 5.00 15.67 -13.21
CA ASP A 92 5.01 14.21 -13.04
C ASP A 92 5.92 13.54 -14.08
N GLY A 93 7.01 12.93 -13.58
CA GLY A 93 8.07 12.36 -14.41
C GLY A 93 7.57 11.36 -15.45
N GLU A 94 8.23 11.38 -16.63
CA GLU A 94 7.88 10.68 -17.87
C GLU A 94 7.04 9.38 -17.71
N SER A 95 5.72 9.55 -17.70
CA SER A 95 4.77 8.51 -18.11
C SER A 95 3.82 9.14 -19.12
N GLY A 96 3.67 8.51 -20.29
CA GLY A 96 3.11 9.12 -21.50
C GLY A 96 1.60 9.34 -21.50
N PHE A 97 1.04 10.03 -20.51
CA PHE A 97 -0.40 10.23 -20.31
C PHE A 97 -0.86 11.67 -20.55
N SER A 98 -0.59 12.14 -21.77
CA SER A 98 -1.47 12.92 -22.66
C SER A 98 -2.35 14.08 -22.13
N ARG A 99 -2.40 15.12 -22.97
CA ARG A 99 -3.42 16.18 -23.10
C ARG A 99 -4.67 16.03 -22.21
N SER A 100 -5.01 17.08 -21.46
CA SER A 100 -6.22 17.31 -20.63
C SER A 100 -7.47 16.43 -20.85
N ARG A 101 -7.86 16.14 -22.10
CA ARG A 101 -9.00 15.26 -22.46
C ARG A 101 -8.87 13.81 -21.99
N ASP A 102 -7.65 13.30 -21.84
CA ASP A 102 -7.38 11.90 -21.44
C ASP A 102 -7.31 11.72 -19.92
N SER A 103 -7.42 12.82 -19.16
CA SER A 103 -7.56 12.78 -17.71
C SER A 103 -8.92 12.18 -17.31
N ILE A 104 -8.93 11.41 -16.21
CA ILE A 104 -10.16 10.90 -15.59
C ILE A 104 -10.56 11.88 -14.48
N SER A 105 -11.61 12.66 -14.71
CA SER A 105 -12.08 13.68 -13.77
C SER A 105 -12.82 13.07 -12.58
N GLU A 106 -12.93 13.81 -11.48
CA GLU A 106 -13.65 13.35 -10.29
C GLU A 106 -15.16 13.11 -10.54
N PRO A 107 -15.91 13.98 -11.25
CA PRO A 107 -17.31 13.68 -11.60
C PRO A 107 -17.49 12.40 -12.41
N GLU A 108 -16.52 12.06 -13.27
CA GLU A 108 -16.53 10.79 -14.02
C GLU A 108 -16.26 9.58 -13.12
N LEU A 109 -15.37 9.69 -12.12
CA LEU A 109 -15.16 8.64 -11.12
C LEU A 109 -16.42 8.38 -10.31
N LEU A 110 -17.03 9.44 -9.77
CA LEU A 110 -18.28 9.36 -9.00
C LEU A 110 -19.43 8.76 -9.83
N GLN A 111 -19.60 9.19 -11.07
CA GLN A 111 -20.64 8.67 -11.95
C GLN A 111 -20.38 7.21 -12.37
N LEU A 112 -19.13 6.85 -12.66
CA LEU A 112 -18.79 5.50 -13.09
C LEU A 112 -18.88 4.51 -11.93
N SER A 113 -18.43 4.85 -10.72
CA SER A 113 -18.52 3.95 -9.58
C SER A 113 -19.96 3.59 -9.23
N GLU A 114 -20.89 4.54 -9.30
CA GLU A 114 -22.32 4.25 -9.17
C GLU A 114 -22.82 3.30 -10.28
N GLN A 115 -22.38 3.50 -11.52
CA GLN A 115 -22.75 2.62 -12.62
C GLN A 115 -22.18 1.21 -12.45
N LEU A 116 -20.97 1.06 -11.91
CA LEU A 116 -20.37 -0.25 -11.61
C LEU A 116 -21.06 -0.92 -10.40
N TYR A 117 -21.42 -0.16 -9.37
CA TYR A 117 -22.21 -0.64 -8.21
C TYR A 117 -23.58 -1.23 -8.61
N GLN A 118 -24.27 -0.60 -9.56
CA GLN A 118 -25.53 -1.11 -10.10
C GLN A 118 -25.36 -2.30 -11.06
N LEU A 119 -24.15 -2.48 -11.62
CA LEU A 119 -23.81 -3.57 -12.54
C LEU A 119 -23.11 -4.75 -11.85
N ASP A 120 -22.83 -4.65 -10.54
CA ASP A 120 -22.45 -5.80 -9.72
C ASP A 120 -23.69 -6.67 -9.47
N LEU A 121 -24.00 -7.52 -10.45
CA LEU A 121 -25.12 -8.47 -10.39
C LEU A 121 -24.78 -9.74 -9.59
N ASN A 122 -23.49 -9.93 -9.27
CA ASN A 122 -22.95 -11.13 -8.65
C ASN A 122 -22.69 -10.98 -7.14
N LYS A 123 -22.72 -9.76 -6.58
CA LYS A 123 -22.70 -9.52 -5.13
C LYS A 123 -23.71 -10.33 -4.32
N ALA A 124 -23.42 -10.45 -3.04
CA ALA A 124 -24.36 -10.89 -2.02
C ALA A 124 -25.58 -9.97 -1.97
N ARG A 125 -26.75 -10.55 -1.70
CA ARG A 125 -28.01 -9.85 -1.45
C ARG A 125 -28.29 -9.78 0.06
N PRO A 126 -29.22 -8.94 0.52
CA PRO A 126 -29.73 -9.01 1.89
C PRO A 126 -30.15 -10.44 2.23
N GLY A 127 -29.54 -11.02 3.27
CA GLY A 127 -29.74 -12.41 3.70
C GLY A 127 -28.71 -13.43 3.18
N ASP A 128 -27.91 -13.12 2.16
CA ASP A 128 -26.83 -14.02 1.71
C ASP A 128 -25.63 -14.03 2.67
N ILE A 129 -25.48 -13.03 3.53
CA ILE A 129 -24.43 -12.95 4.56
C ILE A 129 -25.05 -12.46 5.85
N ALA A 130 -24.69 -13.07 6.99
CA ALA A 130 -25.03 -12.59 8.33
C ALA A 130 -23.77 -12.46 9.20
N LEU A 131 -23.53 -11.26 9.72
CA LEU A 131 -22.31 -10.90 10.45
C LEU A 131 -22.48 -10.93 11.97
N ASN A 132 -21.34 -10.92 12.66
CA ASN A 132 -21.17 -10.86 14.10
C ASN A 132 -20.10 -9.81 14.47
N PRO A 133 -20.39 -8.51 14.32
CA PRO A 133 -19.39 -7.45 14.50
C PRO A 133 -18.83 -7.37 15.93
N GLN A 134 -19.52 -7.94 16.93
CA GLN A 134 -19.04 -8.09 18.31
C GLN A 134 -18.47 -6.77 18.90
N HIS A 135 -17.16 -6.68 19.11
CA HIS A 135 -16.54 -5.52 19.72
C HIS A 135 -16.05 -4.52 18.67
N ARG A 136 -16.55 -3.30 18.80
CA ARG A 136 -16.01 -2.13 18.11
C ARG A 136 -14.83 -1.57 18.90
N ALA A 137 -13.63 -1.64 18.33
CA ALA A 137 -12.41 -1.09 18.89
C ALA A 137 -12.39 0.44 18.80
N GLU A 138 -11.97 1.10 19.88
CA GLU A 138 -11.75 2.54 19.88
C GLU A 138 -10.36 2.86 19.28
N PRO A 139 -10.09 4.11 18.84
CA PRO A 139 -8.81 4.47 18.21
C PRO A 139 -7.56 4.15 19.06
N GLY A 140 -7.70 4.15 20.39
CA GLY A 140 -6.64 3.78 21.33
C GLY A 140 -6.34 2.29 21.44
N ASP A 141 -7.25 1.40 20.99
CA ASP A 141 -7.09 -0.06 21.09
C ASP A 141 -6.28 -0.67 19.93
N THR A 142 -5.89 0.15 18.94
CA THR A 142 -5.28 -0.27 17.66
C THR A 142 -3.97 -1.05 17.79
N GLY A 143 -3.22 -0.87 18.89
CA GLY A 143 -2.02 -1.66 19.22
C GLY A 143 -2.28 -2.92 20.05
N ASP A 144 -3.49 -3.11 20.58
CA ASP A 144 -3.81 -4.20 21.49
C ASP A 144 -4.09 -5.50 20.74
N LYS A 145 -3.48 -6.60 21.19
CA LYS A 145 -3.63 -7.95 20.61
C LYS A 145 -4.67 -8.80 21.35
N ARG A 146 -5.35 -8.25 22.37
CA ARG A 146 -6.46 -8.92 23.05
C ARG A 146 -7.56 -9.27 22.05
N ASP A 147 -8.02 -10.51 22.14
CA ASP A 147 -9.25 -10.95 21.51
C ASP A 147 -10.44 -10.40 22.33
N LEU A 148 -11.23 -9.55 21.69
CA LEU A 148 -12.45 -8.96 22.24
C LEU A 148 -13.69 -9.42 21.44
N SER A 149 -13.50 -10.31 20.46
CA SER A 149 -14.53 -10.84 19.56
C SER A 149 -14.38 -12.36 19.42
N PRO A 150 -14.51 -13.14 20.51
CA PRO A 150 -14.11 -14.55 20.59
C PRO A 150 -15.05 -15.53 19.84
N GLN A 151 -15.85 -15.04 18.92
CA GLN A 151 -16.71 -15.80 18.02
C GLN A 151 -16.39 -15.42 16.56
N PRO A 152 -16.67 -16.28 15.57
CA PRO A 152 -16.52 -15.92 14.16
C PRO A 152 -17.28 -14.64 13.80
N LEU A 153 -16.72 -13.82 12.91
CA LEU A 153 -17.37 -12.67 12.29
C LEU A 153 -18.50 -13.13 11.36
N PHE A 154 -18.30 -14.18 10.57
CA PHE A 154 -19.32 -14.69 9.67
C PHE A 154 -20.18 -15.76 10.36
N LYS A 155 -21.41 -15.41 10.77
CA LYS A 155 -22.39 -16.38 11.29
C LYS A 155 -22.94 -17.29 10.19
N PHE A 156 -23.10 -16.73 9.00
CA PHE A 156 -23.65 -17.39 7.83
C PHE A 156 -23.17 -16.71 6.56
N VAL A 157 -22.88 -17.50 5.54
CA VAL A 157 -22.70 -17.09 4.15
C VAL A 157 -23.44 -18.11 3.29
N ASN A 158 -24.20 -17.63 2.30
CA ASN A 158 -24.82 -18.44 1.28
C ASN A 158 -23.76 -18.89 0.27
N GLU A 159 -23.23 -20.10 0.44
CA GLU A 159 -22.16 -20.64 -0.41
C GLU A 159 -22.61 -20.93 -1.85
N GLU A 160 -23.90 -20.81 -2.19
CA GLU A 160 -24.36 -20.77 -3.59
C GLU A 160 -23.73 -19.61 -4.37
N LEU A 161 -23.34 -18.52 -3.69
CA LEU A 161 -22.54 -17.43 -4.28
C LEU A 161 -21.25 -17.98 -4.92
N PHE A 162 -20.60 -18.96 -4.29
CA PHE A 162 -19.33 -19.52 -4.75
C PHE A 162 -19.46 -20.43 -5.98
N SER A 163 -20.68 -20.83 -6.33
CA SER A 163 -20.96 -21.53 -7.58
C SER A 163 -21.10 -20.59 -8.79
N LYS A 164 -21.12 -19.26 -8.58
CA LYS A 164 -21.10 -18.28 -9.69
C LYS A 164 -19.71 -18.30 -10.35
N PRO A 165 -19.60 -18.20 -11.69
CA PRO A 165 -18.33 -18.40 -12.39
C PRO A 165 -17.17 -17.54 -11.89
N THR A 166 -17.39 -16.25 -11.62
CA THR A 166 -16.34 -15.34 -11.15
C THR A 166 -15.86 -15.64 -9.74
N TYR A 167 -16.76 -16.07 -8.84
CA TYR A 167 -16.37 -16.54 -7.51
C TYR A 167 -15.61 -17.86 -7.57
N ALA A 168 -16.10 -18.82 -8.38
CA ALA A 168 -15.48 -20.13 -8.50
C ALA A 168 -14.03 -20.03 -9.03
N SER A 169 -13.78 -19.22 -10.07
CA SER A 169 -12.44 -18.98 -10.60
C SER A 169 -11.56 -18.14 -9.67
N PHE A 170 -12.14 -17.19 -8.93
CA PHE A 170 -11.41 -16.42 -7.92
C PHE A 170 -10.95 -17.27 -6.73
N ILE A 171 -11.79 -18.20 -6.25
CA ILE A 171 -11.46 -19.07 -5.11
C ILE A 171 -10.31 -20.01 -5.46
N LYS A 172 -10.30 -20.58 -6.68
CA LYS A 172 -9.17 -21.38 -7.19
C LYS A 172 -7.83 -20.64 -7.08
N LEU A 173 -7.79 -19.38 -7.51
CA LEU A 173 -6.60 -18.55 -7.37
C LEU A 173 -6.14 -18.43 -5.91
N LEU A 174 -7.05 -18.31 -4.94
CA LEU A 174 -6.70 -18.20 -3.51
C LEU A 174 -6.09 -19.49 -2.92
N ASP A 175 -6.34 -20.65 -3.53
CA ASP A 175 -5.87 -21.94 -3.03
C ASP A 175 -4.42 -22.25 -3.45
N ASN A 176 -3.89 -21.59 -4.49
CA ASN A 176 -2.51 -21.76 -4.95
C ASN A 176 -1.47 -21.09 -4.03
N TYR A 177 -1.83 -19.97 -3.40
CA TYR A 177 -0.85 -19.08 -2.76
C TYR A 177 -0.49 -19.45 -1.32
N GLN A 178 0.82 -19.58 -1.09
CA GLN A 178 1.41 -19.76 0.24
C GLN A 178 1.68 -18.41 0.89
N ARG A 179 1.41 -18.29 2.20
CA ARG A 179 1.53 -17.03 2.97
C ARG A 179 2.94 -16.45 3.12
N ALA A 180 3.98 -17.22 2.79
CA ALA A 180 5.37 -16.92 3.11
C ALA A 180 6.06 -16.22 1.94
N THR A 181 6.76 -15.12 2.22
CA THR A 181 7.48 -14.31 1.21
C THR A 181 8.97 -14.65 1.20
N GLY A 182 9.66 -14.35 0.11
CA GLY A 182 11.09 -14.63 -0.04
C GLY A 182 11.43 -16.09 -0.38
N THR A 183 10.59 -16.74 -1.18
CA THR A 183 10.95 -17.91 -1.98
C THR A 183 10.40 -17.70 -3.39
N GLU A 184 11.25 -17.84 -4.42
CA GLU A 184 10.85 -17.75 -5.84
C GLU A 184 9.67 -18.68 -6.15
N GLU A 185 8.54 -18.10 -6.59
CA GLU A 185 7.36 -18.85 -7.00
C GLU A 185 7.54 -19.37 -8.43
N GLU A 186 7.67 -20.69 -8.60
CA GLU A 186 7.56 -21.32 -9.92
C GLU A 186 6.10 -21.34 -10.39
N VAL A 187 5.66 -20.27 -11.06
CA VAL A 187 4.29 -20.21 -11.61
C VAL A 187 4.09 -21.32 -12.64
N THR A 188 3.20 -22.24 -12.29
CA THR A 188 2.87 -23.44 -13.05
C THR A 188 1.97 -23.13 -14.25
N ALA A 189 1.92 -24.08 -15.20
CA ALA A 189 0.98 -24.04 -16.32
C ALA A 189 -0.50 -24.27 -15.91
N GLU A 190 -0.76 -24.57 -14.64
CA GLU A 190 -2.09 -24.63 -14.04
C GLU A 190 -2.48 -23.25 -13.50
N GLU A 191 -1.64 -22.61 -12.67
CA GLU A 191 -1.85 -21.25 -12.17
C GLU A 191 -2.03 -20.22 -13.30
N LEU A 192 -1.21 -20.27 -14.35
CA LEU A 192 -1.39 -19.41 -15.54
C LEU A 192 -2.76 -19.62 -16.22
N ARG A 193 -3.31 -20.83 -16.17
CA ARG A 193 -4.63 -21.13 -16.72
C ARG A 193 -5.73 -20.62 -15.82
N GLU A 194 -5.59 -20.73 -14.50
CA GLU A 194 -6.57 -20.21 -13.56
C GLU A 194 -6.61 -18.68 -13.54
N GLN A 195 -5.46 -18.01 -13.73
CA GLN A 195 -5.39 -16.57 -13.95
C GLN A 195 -6.15 -16.16 -15.21
N GLU A 196 -5.97 -16.90 -16.31
CA GLU A 196 -6.71 -16.66 -17.55
C GLU A 196 -8.20 -16.94 -17.41
N ASP A 197 -8.58 -18.09 -16.84
CA ASP A 197 -9.99 -18.47 -16.62
C ASP A 197 -10.70 -17.40 -15.75
N PHE A 198 -10.06 -16.91 -14.69
CA PHE A 198 -10.59 -15.82 -13.87
C PHE A 198 -10.77 -14.53 -14.67
N LEU A 199 -9.74 -14.08 -15.39
CA LEU A 199 -9.82 -12.86 -16.21
C LEU A 199 -10.90 -12.97 -17.31
N GLN A 200 -11.06 -14.15 -17.91
CA GLN A 200 -12.11 -14.42 -18.89
C GLN A 200 -13.51 -14.41 -18.25
N GLU A 201 -13.70 -15.00 -17.07
CA GLU A 201 -15.00 -14.94 -16.38
C GLU A 201 -15.40 -13.52 -15.98
N VAL A 202 -14.48 -12.72 -15.39
CA VAL A 202 -14.81 -11.34 -15.01
C VAL A 202 -15.09 -10.47 -16.24
N MET A 203 -14.39 -10.67 -17.35
CA MET A 203 -14.61 -9.94 -18.60
C MET A 203 -15.98 -10.21 -19.26
N LYS A 204 -16.62 -11.35 -18.97
CA LYS A 204 -18.00 -11.63 -19.43
C LYS A 204 -19.04 -10.74 -18.73
N THR A 205 -18.73 -10.17 -17.57
CA THR A 205 -19.67 -9.39 -16.76
C THR A 205 -20.02 -8.05 -17.40
N GLN A 206 -21.23 -7.55 -17.12
CA GLN A 206 -21.64 -6.23 -17.60
C GLN A 206 -20.87 -5.09 -16.93
N LEU A 207 -20.38 -5.31 -15.70
CA LEU A 207 -19.50 -4.41 -14.96
C LEU A 207 -18.17 -4.21 -15.71
N MET A 208 -17.45 -5.29 -16.03
CA MET A 208 -16.14 -5.16 -16.69
C MET A 208 -16.26 -4.64 -18.13
N LYS A 209 -17.32 -5.01 -18.86
CA LYS A 209 -17.64 -4.40 -20.17
C LYS A 209 -17.89 -2.89 -20.07
N LYS A 210 -18.58 -2.43 -19.02
CA LYS A 210 -18.82 -1.01 -18.77
C LYS A 210 -17.52 -0.26 -18.46
N LEU A 211 -16.65 -0.85 -17.64
CA LEU A 211 -15.32 -0.32 -17.33
C LEU A 211 -14.43 -0.25 -18.59
N PHE A 212 -14.40 -1.32 -19.40
CA PHE A 212 -13.69 -1.36 -20.68
C PHE A 212 -14.11 -0.20 -21.60
N VAL A 213 -15.41 -0.01 -21.83
CA VAL A 213 -15.93 1.05 -22.71
C VAL A 213 -15.50 2.44 -22.20
N PHE A 214 -15.50 2.66 -20.89
CA PHE A 214 -15.02 3.91 -20.30
C PHE A 214 -13.50 4.11 -20.50
N LEU A 215 -12.69 3.10 -20.15
CA LEU A 215 -11.23 3.16 -20.27
C LEU A 215 -10.77 3.31 -21.74
N LYS A 216 -11.50 2.71 -22.68
CA LYS A 216 -11.33 2.93 -24.11
C LYS A 216 -11.65 4.36 -24.52
N GLY A 217 -12.73 4.94 -24.01
CA GLY A 217 -13.05 6.37 -24.19
C GLY A 217 -12.00 7.33 -23.60
N LYS A 218 -11.18 6.84 -22.67
CA LYS A 218 -10.06 7.55 -22.03
C LYS A 218 -8.68 7.18 -22.58
N ASN A 219 -8.63 6.53 -23.75
CA ASN A 219 -7.41 6.12 -24.45
C ASN A 219 -6.47 5.23 -23.59
N ARG A 220 -7.00 4.45 -22.64
CA ARG A 220 -6.23 3.53 -21.79
C ARG A 220 -6.08 2.12 -22.37
N CYS A 221 -6.95 1.75 -23.30
CA CYS A 221 -6.91 0.49 -24.07
C CYS A 221 -7.72 0.65 -25.37
N SER A 222 -7.34 -0.02 -26.45
CA SER A 222 -8.03 0.06 -27.75
C SER A 222 -9.03 -1.08 -27.99
N SER A 223 -8.81 -2.24 -27.36
CA SER A 223 -9.55 -3.49 -27.57
C SER A 223 -9.79 -4.24 -26.25
N GLU A 224 -10.73 -5.20 -26.24
CA GLU A 224 -10.97 -6.06 -25.06
C GLU A 224 -9.73 -6.90 -24.74
N GLN A 225 -8.98 -7.32 -25.76
CA GLN A 225 -7.71 -8.03 -25.60
C GLN A 225 -6.66 -7.16 -24.90
N GLU A 226 -6.46 -5.91 -25.32
CA GLU A 226 -5.54 -4.98 -24.64
C GLU A 226 -5.98 -4.67 -23.21
N PHE A 227 -7.30 -4.65 -22.93
CA PHE A 227 -7.80 -4.44 -21.57
C PHE A 227 -7.57 -5.67 -20.68
N LEU A 228 -7.76 -6.88 -21.22
CA LEU A 228 -7.43 -8.13 -20.52
C LEU A 228 -5.92 -8.23 -20.26
N GLU A 229 -5.08 -7.87 -21.24
CA GLU A 229 -3.63 -7.79 -21.07
C GLU A 229 -3.22 -6.75 -20.02
N LEU A 230 -3.86 -5.56 -20.01
CA LEU A 230 -3.64 -4.54 -18.98
C LEU A 230 -4.02 -5.06 -17.58
N LEU A 231 -5.14 -5.77 -17.43
CA LEU A 231 -5.51 -6.42 -16.18
C LEU A 231 -4.49 -7.49 -15.78
N ARG A 232 -4.07 -8.34 -16.71
CA ARG A 232 -3.06 -9.39 -16.47
C ARG A 232 -1.73 -8.79 -16.01
N GLU A 233 -1.25 -7.75 -16.68
CA GLU A 233 -0.06 -7.00 -16.28
C GLU A 233 -0.21 -6.40 -14.88
N MET A 234 -1.27 -5.63 -14.61
CA MET A 234 -1.44 -4.92 -13.33
C MET A 234 -1.56 -5.84 -12.11
N TRP A 235 -2.24 -6.98 -12.27
CA TRP A 235 -2.61 -7.88 -11.16
C TRP A 235 -1.71 -9.09 -11.01
N PHE A 236 -1.33 -9.75 -12.12
CA PHE A 236 -0.58 -11.01 -12.12
C PHE A 236 0.87 -10.87 -12.61
N GLY A 237 1.29 -9.66 -12.99
CA GLY A 237 2.70 -9.37 -13.27
C GLY A 237 3.55 -9.51 -12.01
N LEU A 238 4.48 -10.48 -12.00
CA LEU A 238 5.37 -10.76 -10.88
C LEU A 238 6.45 -9.67 -10.69
N TYR A 239 6.69 -9.29 -9.44
CA TYR A 239 7.76 -8.37 -9.04
C TYR A 239 8.34 -8.75 -7.67
N SER A 240 9.54 -8.25 -7.38
CA SER A 240 10.31 -8.64 -6.18
C SER A 240 9.98 -7.78 -4.96
N ARG A 241 9.29 -8.33 -3.96
CA ARG A 241 8.99 -7.63 -2.70
C ARG A 241 10.13 -7.69 -1.68
N GLY A 242 11.09 -8.59 -1.89
CA GLY A 242 12.34 -8.74 -1.15
C GLY A 242 13.59 -8.25 -1.92
N ASP A 243 14.74 -8.85 -1.61
CA ASP A 243 16.06 -8.53 -2.19
C ASP A 243 16.38 -9.40 -3.43
N GLY A 244 15.48 -9.43 -4.43
CA GLY A 244 15.80 -9.87 -5.81
C GLY A 244 14.93 -10.97 -6.41
N GLU A 245 14.21 -11.74 -5.59
CA GLU A 245 13.34 -12.83 -6.07
C GLU A 245 11.97 -12.28 -6.51
N ARG A 246 11.45 -12.69 -7.67
CA ARG A 246 10.12 -12.28 -8.17
C ARG A 246 9.03 -13.09 -7.46
N ASP A 247 8.82 -12.76 -6.19
CA ASP A 247 8.06 -13.54 -5.21
C ASP A 247 6.64 -13.02 -4.94
N SER A 248 6.13 -12.07 -5.74
CA SER A 248 4.78 -11.56 -5.52
C SER A 248 4.12 -10.86 -6.72
N SER A 249 2.80 -10.94 -6.79
CA SER A 249 1.90 -10.16 -7.65
C SER A 249 1.00 -9.19 -6.89
N GLY A 250 0.27 -8.35 -7.63
CA GLY A 250 -0.76 -7.47 -7.05
C GLY A 250 -1.97 -8.26 -6.54
N PHE A 251 -2.30 -9.38 -7.19
CA PHE A 251 -3.41 -10.24 -6.80
C PHE A 251 -3.15 -10.91 -5.45
N GLU A 252 -2.00 -11.56 -5.27
CA GLU A 252 -1.66 -12.21 -3.99
C GLU A 252 -1.73 -11.22 -2.84
N HIS A 253 -1.05 -10.07 -2.98
CA HIS A 253 -1.00 -9.10 -1.91
C HIS A 253 -2.41 -8.61 -1.54
N VAL A 254 -3.18 -8.13 -2.51
CA VAL A 254 -4.50 -7.54 -2.22
C VAL A 254 -5.50 -8.58 -1.74
N PHE A 255 -5.64 -9.69 -2.47
CA PHE A 255 -6.73 -10.65 -2.27
C PHE A 255 -6.35 -11.84 -1.38
N SER A 256 -5.15 -12.42 -1.51
CA SER A 256 -4.73 -13.61 -0.73
C SER A 256 -4.13 -13.25 0.63
N GLY A 257 -3.29 -12.22 0.68
CA GLY A 257 -2.50 -11.82 1.84
C GLY A 257 -1.09 -12.41 1.88
N GLU A 258 -0.13 -11.64 2.38
CA GLU A 258 1.27 -12.07 2.61
C GLU A 258 1.68 -11.85 4.07
N VAL A 259 2.59 -12.67 4.63
CA VAL A 259 3.23 -12.37 5.92
C VAL A 259 4.57 -11.69 5.68
N LYS A 260 4.71 -10.44 6.16
CA LYS A 260 5.91 -9.63 6.01
C LYS A 260 6.39 -9.11 7.37
N LYS A 261 7.64 -9.40 7.72
CA LYS A 261 8.27 -9.00 9.01
C LYS A 261 7.43 -9.38 10.25
N GLY A 262 6.77 -10.54 10.23
CA GLY A 262 5.95 -11.03 11.33
C GLY A 262 4.60 -10.33 11.52
N LYS A 263 4.10 -9.64 10.48
CA LYS A 263 2.74 -9.07 10.42
C LYS A 263 2.06 -9.49 9.12
N VAL A 264 0.73 -9.54 9.12
CA VAL A 264 -0.06 -9.70 7.88
C VAL A 264 0.00 -8.40 7.09
N SER A 265 0.36 -8.48 5.82
CA SER A 265 0.36 -7.39 4.85
C SER A 265 -0.57 -7.75 3.69
N GLY A 266 -1.21 -6.75 3.09
CA GLY A 266 -2.27 -7.02 2.13
C GLY A 266 -3.45 -7.72 2.82
N PHE A 267 -4.14 -8.66 2.18
CA PHE A 267 -5.32 -9.35 2.73
C PHE A 267 -6.48 -8.38 3.01
N HIS A 268 -7.19 -7.99 1.94
CA HIS A 268 -8.29 -7.02 1.97
C HIS A 268 -9.63 -7.56 1.42
N ASN A 269 -9.75 -8.88 1.30
CA ASN A 269 -10.90 -9.54 0.66
C ASN A 269 -11.73 -10.41 1.62
N TRP A 270 -13.06 -10.28 1.56
CA TRP A 270 -13.98 -10.99 2.45
C TRP A 270 -14.13 -12.48 2.16
N ILE A 271 -13.99 -12.92 0.91
CA ILE A 271 -14.10 -14.33 0.53
C ILE A 271 -12.92 -15.09 1.15
N ARG A 272 -11.70 -14.57 0.97
CA ARG A 272 -10.49 -15.12 1.62
C ARG A 272 -10.60 -15.12 3.14
N PHE A 273 -11.15 -14.05 3.73
CA PHE A 273 -11.39 -13.97 5.17
C PHE A 273 -12.34 -15.08 5.64
N TYR A 274 -13.51 -15.20 5.01
CA TYR A 274 -14.53 -16.19 5.34
C TYR A 274 -14.00 -17.62 5.25
N LEU A 275 -13.31 -17.95 4.15
CA LEU A 275 -12.76 -19.30 3.94
C LEU A 275 -11.73 -19.67 5.02
N LEU A 276 -10.86 -18.73 5.42
CA LEU A 276 -9.86 -18.97 6.46
C LEU A 276 -10.44 -18.97 7.88
N GLU A 277 -11.47 -18.18 8.16
CA GLU A 277 -12.20 -18.20 9.44
C GLU A 277 -12.97 -19.53 9.60
N LYS A 278 -13.64 -20.00 8.54
CA LYS A 278 -14.31 -21.31 8.48
C LYS A 278 -13.34 -22.47 8.73
N GLN A 279 -12.09 -22.34 8.30
CA GLN A 279 -11.00 -23.30 8.52
C GLN A 279 -10.30 -23.15 9.89
N GLN A 280 -10.71 -22.19 10.73
CA GLN A 280 -10.06 -21.85 12.00
C GLN A 280 -8.59 -21.40 11.88
N LEU A 281 -8.17 -21.00 10.67
CA LEU A 281 -6.85 -20.43 10.39
C LEU A 281 -6.81 -18.91 10.61
N LEU A 282 -7.97 -18.26 10.61
CA LEU A 282 -8.12 -16.84 10.92
C LEU A 282 -8.99 -16.68 12.16
N ASN A 283 -8.56 -15.82 13.09
CA ASN A 283 -9.33 -15.37 14.24
C ASN A 283 -9.61 -13.87 14.14
N TYR A 284 -10.88 -13.50 14.06
CA TYR A 284 -11.36 -12.12 14.13
C TYR A 284 -11.19 -11.56 15.55
N LEU A 285 -10.74 -10.32 15.69
CA LEU A 285 -10.43 -9.72 17.00
C LEU A 285 -11.35 -8.54 17.34
N SER A 286 -11.65 -7.68 16.35
CA SER A 286 -12.55 -6.51 16.47
C SER A 286 -12.70 -5.80 15.12
N HIS A 287 -13.66 -4.87 15.04
CA HIS A 287 -13.75 -3.89 13.94
C HIS A 287 -13.54 -2.46 14.48
N SER A 288 -12.99 -1.56 13.67
CA SER A 288 -12.94 -0.11 13.96
C SER A 288 -14.08 0.66 13.26
N PHE A 289 -14.47 0.16 12.08
CA PHE A 289 -15.48 0.75 11.22
C PHE A 289 -16.45 -0.34 10.74
N ASP A 290 -17.71 0.06 10.64
CA ASP A 290 -18.84 -0.69 10.12
C ASP A 290 -19.62 0.30 9.25
N GLY A 291 -19.98 -0.09 8.02
CA GLY A 291 -20.55 0.85 7.05
C GLY A 291 -21.93 1.33 7.48
N PRO A 292 -22.32 2.59 7.20
CA PRO A 292 -23.65 3.10 7.54
C PRO A 292 -24.74 2.58 6.58
N TRP A 293 -24.53 1.41 5.96
CA TRP A 293 -25.31 0.87 4.85
C TRP A 293 -26.14 -0.33 5.29
N ASP A 294 -27.31 -0.51 4.66
CA ASP A 294 -28.23 -1.62 4.94
C ASP A 294 -28.13 -2.76 3.91
N SER A 295 -27.12 -2.73 3.04
CA SER A 295 -26.98 -3.59 1.86
C SER A 295 -25.52 -3.71 1.41
N PHE A 296 -25.26 -4.63 0.48
CA PHE A 296 -23.91 -4.96 0.00
C PHE A 296 -23.53 -4.27 -1.34
N PRO A 297 -22.22 -4.08 -1.62
CA PRO A 297 -21.10 -4.32 -0.71
C PRO A 297 -21.06 -3.33 0.46
N ASP A 298 -20.76 -3.87 1.64
CA ASP A 298 -20.47 -3.13 2.87
C ASP A 298 -18.94 -2.96 3.04
N VAL A 299 -18.46 -2.19 4.03
CA VAL A 299 -17.03 -1.96 4.30
C VAL A 299 -16.78 -2.03 5.79
N LEU A 300 -16.01 -3.02 6.20
CA LEU A 300 -15.54 -3.15 7.57
C LEU A 300 -14.08 -2.72 7.68
N GLY A 301 -13.78 -1.92 8.71
CA GLY A 301 -12.42 -1.76 9.21
C GLY A 301 -12.12 -2.90 10.18
N LEU A 302 -11.23 -3.84 9.82
CA LEU A 302 -11.06 -5.14 10.47
C LEU A 302 -9.73 -5.28 11.19
N ARG A 303 -9.74 -5.99 12.31
CA ARG A 303 -8.56 -6.43 13.07
C ARG A 303 -8.64 -7.93 13.28
N PHE A 304 -7.60 -8.66 12.89
CA PHE A 304 -7.59 -10.12 12.94
C PHE A 304 -6.18 -10.70 13.10
N SER A 305 -6.11 -11.99 13.39
CA SER A 305 -4.89 -12.78 13.27
C SER A 305 -5.09 -13.93 12.30
N TRP A 306 -4.08 -14.22 11.49
CA TRP A 306 -4.04 -15.31 10.52
C TRP A 306 -2.83 -16.19 10.84
N ASP A 307 -3.12 -17.41 11.30
CA ASP A 307 -2.17 -18.40 11.83
C ASP A 307 -1.01 -17.79 12.64
N GLY A 308 -1.38 -17.09 13.72
CA GLY A 308 -0.48 -16.45 14.67
C GLY A 308 0.04 -15.05 14.29
N PHE A 309 -0.10 -14.61 13.04
CA PHE A 309 0.33 -13.29 12.59
C PHE A 309 -0.81 -12.28 12.62
N HIS A 310 -0.58 -11.06 13.12
CA HIS A 310 -1.64 -10.06 13.27
C HIS A 310 -1.71 -9.09 12.08
N LYS A 311 -2.93 -8.70 11.71
CA LYS A 311 -3.22 -7.46 10.97
C LYS A 311 -3.77 -6.44 11.98
N GLU A 312 -2.97 -5.43 12.30
CA GLU A 312 -3.29 -4.43 13.34
C GLU A 312 -4.48 -3.53 12.93
N LEU A 313 -4.54 -3.18 11.65
CA LEU A 313 -5.68 -2.54 11.00
C LEU A 313 -5.75 -2.98 9.54
N GLY A 314 -6.95 -3.23 9.07
CA GLY A 314 -7.29 -3.53 7.69
C GLY A 314 -8.67 -3.00 7.35
N SER A 315 -9.01 -3.10 6.08
CA SER A 315 -10.32 -2.71 5.58
C SER A 315 -10.66 -3.55 4.36
N ALA A 316 -11.91 -4.02 4.28
CA ALA A 316 -12.36 -4.91 3.22
C ALA A 316 -13.77 -4.53 2.80
N PHE A 317 -14.08 -4.67 1.51
CA PHE A 317 -15.48 -4.76 1.09
C PHE A 317 -16.05 -6.11 1.56
N ILE A 318 -17.29 -6.14 2.03
CA ILE A 318 -18.02 -7.35 2.40
C ILE A 318 -19.16 -7.57 1.42
N GLY A 319 -19.28 -8.78 0.86
CA GLY A 319 -20.39 -9.16 -0.03
C GLY A 319 -20.25 -8.66 -1.48
N SER A 320 -19.21 -7.92 -1.82
CA SER A 320 -18.78 -7.60 -3.19
C SER A 320 -18.53 -8.86 -4.02
N SER A 321 -18.71 -8.78 -5.34
CA SER A 321 -18.17 -9.80 -6.24
C SER A 321 -16.69 -9.57 -6.57
N PRO A 322 -15.94 -10.61 -6.97
CA PRO A 322 -14.53 -10.48 -7.37
C PRO A 322 -14.32 -9.47 -8.50
N GLU A 323 -15.19 -9.45 -9.51
CA GLU A 323 -15.12 -8.50 -10.62
C GLU A 323 -15.33 -7.04 -10.20
N PHE A 324 -16.08 -6.79 -9.12
CA PHE A 324 -16.34 -5.46 -8.61
C PHE A 324 -15.11 -4.87 -7.91
N GLU A 325 -14.47 -5.64 -7.02
CA GLU A 325 -13.21 -5.25 -6.38
C GLU A 325 -12.10 -5.07 -7.42
N LEU A 326 -11.90 -6.07 -8.31
CA LEU A 326 -10.92 -6.01 -9.39
C LEU A 326 -11.14 -4.78 -10.29
N GLY A 327 -12.39 -4.51 -10.67
CA GLY A 327 -12.76 -3.39 -11.54
C GLY A 327 -12.52 -2.02 -10.89
N LEU A 328 -12.99 -1.81 -9.65
CA LEU A 328 -12.81 -0.53 -8.95
C LEU A 328 -11.34 -0.28 -8.60
N TYR A 329 -10.61 -1.28 -8.14
CA TYR A 329 -9.18 -1.15 -7.84
C TYR A 329 -8.38 -0.84 -9.12
N SER A 330 -8.71 -1.47 -10.25
CA SER A 330 -8.10 -1.15 -11.56
C SER A 330 -8.42 0.28 -12.03
N LEU A 331 -9.68 0.71 -11.91
CA LEU A 331 -10.10 2.08 -12.25
C LEU A 331 -9.32 3.12 -11.43
N CYS A 332 -9.27 2.93 -10.11
CA CYS A 332 -8.59 3.85 -9.21
C CYS A 332 -7.08 3.86 -9.39
N PHE A 333 -6.48 2.71 -9.72
CA PHE A 333 -5.06 2.63 -10.05
C PHE A 333 -4.71 3.42 -11.32
N LEU A 334 -5.53 3.31 -12.37
CA LEU A 334 -5.33 4.02 -13.64
C LEU A 334 -5.65 5.52 -13.54
N ALA A 335 -6.53 5.92 -12.61
CA ALA A 335 -6.97 7.31 -12.45
C ALA A 335 -6.19 8.10 -11.39
N ARG A 336 -5.79 7.47 -10.28
CA ARG A 336 -5.20 8.08 -9.08
C ARG A 336 -4.11 7.18 -8.45
N PRO A 337 -3.07 6.76 -9.19
CA PRO A 337 -2.01 5.94 -8.62
C PRO A 337 -1.33 6.68 -7.46
N GLY A 338 -1.18 6.00 -6.31
CA GLY A 338 -0.56 6.57 -5.11
C GLY A 338 -1.41 7.60 -4.36
N ARG A 339 -2.62 7.94 -4.83
CA ARG A 339 -3.51 8.94 -4.23
C ARG A 339 -4.87 8.35 -3.87
N ALA A 340 -5.60 9.03 -2.98
CA ALA A 340 -6.97 8.68 -2.69
C ALA A 340 -7.84 8.85 -3.94
N CYS A 341 -8.60 7.81 -4.27
CA CYS A 341 -9.55 7.76 -5.36
C CYS A 341 -10.96 7.90 -4.78
N HIS A 342 -11.53 9.10 -4.85
CA HIS A 342 -12.86 9.39 -4.33
C HIS A 342 -13.95 8.84 -5.27
N LEU A 343 -14.81 7.98 -4.72
CA LEU A 343 -15.90 7.28 -5.40
C LEU A 343 -17.23 7.50 -4.68
N SER A 344 -18.33 7.20 -5.36
CA SER A 344 -19.66 7.05 -4.77
C SER A 344 -20.21 5.66 -5.07
N LEU A 345 -20.71 4.95 -4.06
CA LEU A 345 -21.42 3.67 -4.21
C LEU A 345 -22.75 3.75 -3.46
N GLY A 346 -23.87 3.52 -4.16
CA GLY A 346 -25.20 3.54 -3.55
C GLY A 346 -25.63 4.91 -3.03
N GLY A 347 -25.02 5.99 -3.50
CA GLY A 347 -25.20 7.36 -3.00
C GLY A 347 -24.29 7.75 -1.84
N HIS A 348 -23.34 6.89 -1.44
CA HIS A 348 -22.45 7.14 -0.31
C HIS A 348 -21.01 7.36 -0.75
N PRO A 349 -20.33 8.39 -0.21
CA PRO A 349 -18.93 8.66 -0.52
C PRO A 349 -18.00 7.67 0.17
N LEU A 350 -16.98 7.24 -0.54
CA LEU A 350 -15.85 6.46 -0.02
C LEU A 350 -14.60 6.71 -0.85
N SER A 351 -13.47 6.25 -0.36
CA SER A 351 -12.20 6.36 -1.06
C SER A 351 -11.52 5.01 -1.19
N ILE A 352 -10.87 4.78 -2.33
CA ILE A 352 -9.98 3.64 -2.53
C ILE A 352 -8.55 4.19 -2.59
N GLN A 353 -7.63 3.57 -1.86
CA GLN A 353 -6.21 3.84 -1.98
C GLN A 353 -5.57 2.75 -2.84
N THR A 354 -4.75 3.14 -3.81
CA THR A 354 -3.91 2.23 -4.58
C THR A 354 -2.47 2.73 -4.57
N PHE A 355 -1.49 1.83 -4.69
CA PHE A 355 -0.09 2.20 -4.82
C PHE A 355 0.58 1.45 -5.99
N PRO A 356 1.36 2.13 -6.84
CA PRO A 356 2.16 1.47 -7.87
C PRO A 356 3.40 0.80 -7.27
N TRP A 357 3.78 -0.32 -7.86
CA TRP A 357 5.08 -0.92 -7.63
C TRP A 357 6.16 -0.09 -8.34
N SER A 358 7.11 0.45 -7.57
CA SER A 358 8.12 1.40 -8.06
C SER A 358 9.53 0.81 -8.24
N LYS A 359 9.76 -0.44 -7.84
CA LYS A 359 11.08 -1.10 -7.98
C LYS A 359 11.13 -1.99 -9.22
N GLY A 360 11.69 -1.46 -10.30
CA GLY A 360 11.83 -2.14 -11.58
C GLY A 360 10.80 -1.62 -12.57
N THR A 361 11.28 -0.90 -13.58
CA THR A 361 10.48 -0.46 -14.71
C THR A 361 10.01 -1.67 -15.50
N ALA A 362 8.70 -1.87 -15.62
CA ALA A 362 8.19 -2.83 -16.60
C ALA A 362 8.60 -2.35 -18.01
N SER A 363 9.00 -3.29 -18.87
CA SER A 363 9.44 -2.98 -20.24
C SER A 363 8.36 -2.36 -21.13
N SER A 364 7.10 -2.34 -20.69
CA SER A 364 5.96 -1.69 -21.34
C SER A 364 5.67 -0.25 -20.83
N GLY A 365 6.42 0.26 -19.86
CA GLY A 365 6.16 1.57 -19.23
C GLY A 365 4.89 1.63 -18.37
N ARG A 366 4.33 0.46 -18.01
CA ARG A 366 3.15 0.29 -17.17
C ARG A 366 3.54 -0.14 -15.75
N SER A 367 2.81 0.32 -14.75
CA SER A 367 3.09 0.03 -13.34
C SER A 367 2.25 -1.16 -12.85
N PHE A 368 2.82 -2.00 -11.98
CA PHE A 368 2.08 -3.06 -11.28
C PHE A 368 1.33 -2.50 -10.06
N ILE A 369 0.24 -3.14 -9.63
CA ILE A 369 -0.44 -2.79 -8.38
C ILE A 369 0.36 -3.37 -7.20
N ALA A 370 0.95 -2.51 -6.36
CA ALA A 370 1.65 -2.91 -5.13
C ALA A 370 0.67 -3.14 -3.96
N THR A 371 -0.41 -2.37 -3.89
CA THR A 371 -1.55 -2.65 -3.02
C THR A 371 -2.77 -1.83 -3.45
N ALA A 372 -3.94 -2.30 -3.08
CA ALA A 372 -5.22 -1.65 -3.28
C ALA A 372 -6.14 -2.03 -2.10
N TYR A 373 -6.84 -1.05 -1.53
CA TYR A 373 -7.84 -1.28 -0.49
C TYR A 373 -8.84 -0.12 -0.44
N VAL A 374 -10.06 -0.42 0.03
CA VAL A 374 -11.04 0.61 0.39
C VAL A 374 -10.64 1.26 1.72
N MET A 375 -10.73 2.57 1.83
CA MET A 375 -10.35 3.29 3.04
C MET A 375 -11.51 3.27 4.06
N SER A 376 -11.23 2.85 5.29
CA SER A 376 -12.12 3.09 6.44
C SER A 376 -11.65 4.34 7.21
N PRO A 377 -12.58 5.14 7.78
CA PRO A 377 -12.28 6.21 8.74
C PRO A 377 -11.49 5.77 9.98
#